data_AF-A0A1H4LF95-F1
#
_entry.id   AF-A0A1H4LF95-F1
#
_cell.length_a   1.000
_cell.length_b   1.000
_cell.length_c   1.000
_cell.angle_alpha   90.00
_cell.angle_beta   90.00
_cell.angle_gamma   90.00
#
_symmetry.space_group_name_H-M   'P 1'
#
loop_
_entity.id
_entity.type
_entity.pdbx_description
1 polymer ?
#
loop_
_entity_poly.entity_id
_entity_poly.type
_entity_poly.pdbx_seq_one_letter_code
_entity_poly.pdbx_strand_id
1 'polypeptide(L)'
;MTIAVKGSKRPRVSPLAALEQQVVALDAAMLVAVTATEVGAVHKLRTTTRRVEAQMRLLELMATGSKRLRLPDYAAEAKAVRSRLRKVRRAAGVVRDLDVQTTIIRMDAPLKSTVHKGSPGDTMRRQAKQLRKHLDEAREHEAQKLQIILQAEEHKLAANLRALEKVLKPAESSTAPPTALSSHVQHWFALQTALLLKRAKKKGETAKDSLRIAIEGLDEDGLHAVRKAAKLCRYMAESAPEGTAVRGLAERFESMQEAGGRWHDWLLLEQLAHHFHGKGAELTERYAKHRDSALADYHLRLSELLPTVAE
;
A
#
# COMPACT_ATOMS: atom_id res chain seq x y z
N MET A 1 -52.54 5.38 11.34
CA MET A 1 -51.43 6.15 11.92
C MET A 1 -50.14 5.73 11.23
N THR A 2 -49.72 6.47 10.20
CA THR A 2 -48.49 6.19 9.44
C THR A 2 -47.36 6.98 10.11
N ILE A 3 -46.45 6.29 10.81
CA ILE A 3 -45.31 6.93 11.46
C ILE A 3 -44.38 7.43 10.35
N ALA A 4 -44.31 8.76 10.17
CA ALA A 4 -43.36 9.38 9.28
C ALA A 4 -41.94 9.10 9.79
N VAL A 5 -41.26 8.14 9.17
CA VAL A 5 -39.85 7.85 9.44
C VAL A 5 -39.05 9.09 9.05
N LYS A 6 -38.57 9.81 10.08
CA LYS A 6 -37.66 10.96 10.00
C LYS A 6 -36.60 10.68 8.92
N GLY A 7 -36.59 11.52 7.88
CA GLY A 7 -35.84 11.29 6.64
C GLY A 7 -34.39 10.87 6.90
N SER A 8 -34.10 9.61 6.56
CA SER A 8 -32.74 9.07 6.61
C SER A 8 -31.84 9.91 5.70
N LYS A 9 -30.96 10.71 6.31
CA LYS A 9 -29.95 11.48 5.57
C LYS A 9 -29.10 10.47 4.80
N ARG A 10 -29.23 10.47 3.47
CA ARG A 10 -28.43 9.60 2.60
C ARG A 10 -26.95 9.78 2.95
N PRO A 11 -26.17 8.69 3.11
CA PRO A 11 -24.76 8.79 3.47
C PRO A 11 -24.00 9.63 2.42
N ARG A 12 -23.08 10.46 2.90
CA ARG A 12 -22.24 11.34 2.09
C ARG A 12 -20.78 11.11 2.45
N VAL A 13 -19.91 11.21 1.46
CA VAL A 13 -18.46 11.23 1.64
C VAL A 13 -18.01 12.69 1.64
N SER A 14 -17.19 13.08 2.62
CA SER A 14 -16.46 14.35 2.62
C SER A 14 -14.96 14.06 2.44
N PRO A 15 -14.42 14.17 1.21
CA PRO A 15 -13.00 13.91 0.95
C PRO A 15 -12.06 14.84 1.72
N LEU A 16 -12.48 16.09 1.98
CA LEU A 16 -11.69 17.06 2.73
C LEU A 16 -11.64 16.73 4.21
N ALA A 17 -12.77 16.39 4.82
CA ALA A 17 -12.77 15.91 6.22
C ALA A 17 -11.94 14.63 6.38
N ALA A 18 -11.99 13.72 5.40
CA ALA A 18 -11.13 12.54 5.38
C ALA A 18 -9.64 12.92 5.28
N LEU A 19 -9.26 13.89 4.43
CA LEU A 19 -7.89 14.40 4.35
C LEU A 19 -7.43 15.01 5.67
N GLU A 20 -8.22 15.88 6.28
CA GLU A 20 -7.93 16.52 7.58
C GLU A 20 -7.67 15.47 8.67
N GLN A 21 -8.54 14.46 8.78
CA GLN A 21 -8.36 13.37 9.72
C GLN A 21 -7.04 12.62 9.49
N GLN A 22 -6.65 12.38 8.24
CA GLN A 22 -5.38 11.73 7.92
C GLN A 22 -4.17 12.63 8.17
N VAL A 23 -4.31 13.95 8.03
CA VAL A 23 -3.26 14.92 8.39
C VAL A 23 -3.01 14.91 9.89
N VAL A 24 -4.06 14.96 10.72
CA VAL A 24 -3.91 14.84 12.18
C VAL A 24 -3.26 13.52 12.57
N ALA A 25 -3.68 12.42 11.94
CA ALA A 25 -3.08 11.10 12.19
C ALA A 25 -1.60 11.03 11.73
N LEU A 26 -1.23 11.75 10.68
CA LEU A 26 0.14 11.85 10.21
C LEU A 26 1.00 12.66 11.19
N ASP A 27 0.53 13.81 11.66
CA ASP A 27 1.26 14.62 12.64
C ASP A 27 1.54 13.83 13.92
N ALA A 28 0.53 13.12 14.44
CA ALA A 28 0.70 12.23 15.59
C ALA A 28 1.72 11.09 15.31
N ALA A 29 1.66 10.47 14.13
CA ALA A 29 2.59 9.41 13.76
C ALA A 29 4.03 9.93 13.57
N MET A 30 4.20 11.15 13.06
CA MET A 30 5.50 11.80 12.93
C MET A 30 6.09 12.12 14.29
N LEU A 31 5.32 12.69 15.21
CA LEU A 31 5.79 13.02 16.55
C LEU A 31 6.33 11.77 17.28
N VAL A 32 5.62 10.64 17.21
CA VAL A 32 6.09 9.38 17.79
C VAL A 32 7.34 8.87 17.06
N ALA A 33 7.38 8.93 15.73
CA ALA A 33 8.50 8.41 14.95
C ALA A 33 9.79 9.27 15.06
N VAL A 34 9.66 10.56 15.38
CA VAL A 34 10.79 11.46 15.65
C VAL A 34 11.50 11.08 16.94
N THR A 35 10.75 10.66 17.97
CA THR A 35 11.33 10.28 19.27
C THR A 35 11.79 8.83 19.30
N ALA A 36 11.07 7.92 18.64
CA ALA A 36 11.40 6.51 18.61
C ALA A 36 11.01 5.86 17.27
N THR A 37 11.97 5.19 16.66
CA THR A 37 11.78 4.44 15.40
C THR A 37 11.48 2.97 15.67
N GLU A 38 10.56 2.68 16.59
CA GLU A 38 10.10 1.31 16.83
C GLU A 38 9.26 0.78 15.65
N VAL A 39 9.14 -0.54 15.52
CA VAL A 39 8.42 -1.20 14.42
C VAL A 39 7.00 -0.64 14.26
N GLY A 40 6.28 -0.46 15.37
CA GLY A 40 4.91 0.08 15.38
C GLY A 40 4.85 1.53 14.90
N ALA A 41 5.76 2.38 15.36
CA ALA A 41 5.83 3.79 14.99
C ALA A 41 6.14 3.98 13.50
N VAL A 42 7.17 3.27 12.99
CA VAL A 42 7.55 3.30 11.57
C VAL A 42 6.41 2.77 10.68
N HIS A 43 5.75 1.69 11.10
CA HIS A 43 4.61 1.16 10.37
C HIS A 43 3.44 2.16 10.30
N LYS A 44 3.10 2.79 11.43
CA LYS A 44 2.04 3.81 11.50
C LYS A 44 2.35 4.99 10.60
N LEU A 45 3.56 5.55 10.69
CA LEU A 45 4.03 6.66 9.86
C LEU A 45 3.94 6.33 8.35
N ARG A 46 4.44 5.16 7.93
CA ARG A 46 4.36 4.73 6.52
C ARG A 46 2.93 4.53 6.03
N THR A 47 2.03 4.14 6.92
CA THR A 47 0.61 3.93 6.58
C THR A 47 -0.13 5.27 6.50
N THR A 48 0.06 6.19 7.45
CA THR A 48 -0.59 7.51 7.45
C THR A 48 -0.11 8.38 6.30
N THR A 49 1.20 8.38 5.99
CA THR A 49 1.73 9.08 4.79
C THR A 49 1.07 8.61 3.50
N ARG A 50 0.89 7.29 3.31
CA ARG A 50 0.18 6.74 2.14
C ARG A 50 -1.31 7.09 2.12
N ARG A 51 -1.95 7.16 3.28
CA ARG A 51 -3.36 7.55 3.39
C ARG A 51 -3.57 9.01 3.01
N VAL A 52 -2.68 9.92 3.42
CA VAL A 52 -2.69 11.33 2.96
C VAL A 52 -2.50 11.39 1.44
N GLU A 53 -1.51 10.69 0.88
CA GLU A 53 -1.33 10.60 -0.58
C GLU A 53 -2.60 10.10 -1.30
N ALA A 54 -3.30 9.12 -0.73
CA ALA A 54 -4.56 8.60 -1.26
C ALA A 54 -5.69 9.63 -1.23
N GLN A 55 -5.86 10.37 -0.12
CA GLN A 55 -6.90 11.40 -0.04
C GLN A 55 -6.63 12.56 -1.02
N MET A 56 -5.37 12.96 -1.18
CA MET A 56 -5.01 13.95 -2.20
C MET A 56 -5.32 13.43 -3.61
N ARG A 57 -5.04 12.16 -3.90
CA ARG A 57 -5.41 11.54 -5.18
C ARG A 57 -6.92 11.51 -5.38
N LEU A 58 -7.68 11.23 -4.32
CA LEU A 58 -9.14 11.23 -4.38
C LEU A 58 -9.69 12.61 -4.76
N LEU A 59 -9.13 13.69 -4.20
CA LEU A 59 -9.49 15.06 -4.58
C LEU A 59 -9.23 15.33 -6.06
N GLU A 60 -8.08 14.91 -6.60
CA GLU A 60 -7.76 15.03 -8.04
C GLU A 60 -8.80 14.29 -8.92
N LEU A 61 -9.18 13.06 -8.52
CA LEU A 61 -10.16 12.25 -9.26
C LEU A 61 -11.55 12.89 -9.25
N MET A 62 -11.97 13.41 -8.11
CA MET A 62 -13.29 14.02 -7.96
C MET A 62 -13.39 15.40 -8.62
N ALA A 63 -12.27 16.11 -8.80
CA ALA A 63 -12.25 17.37 -9.53
C ALA A 63 -12.39 17.21 -11.05
N THR A 64 -12.04 16.05 -11.60
CA THR A 64 -11.94 15.84 -13.07
C THR A 64 -13.09 15.04 -13.69
N GLY A 65 -13.83 14.26 -12.89
CA GLY A 65 -14.92 13.38 -13.37
C GLY A 65 -16.19 14.08 -13.86
N SER A 66 -17.23 13.33 -14.23
CA SER A 66 -18.49 13.90 -14.78
C SER A 66 -19.33 14.67 -13.76
N LYS A 67 -19.16 14.37 -12.46
CA LYS A 67 -19.79 15.09 -11.34
C LYS A 67 -18.69 15.77 -10.52
N ARG A 68 -18.15 16.85 -11.08
CA ARG A 68 -16.96 17.53 -10.55
C ARG A 68 -17.21 18.16 -9.20
N LEU A 69 -16.30 17.90 -8.28
CA LEU A 69 -16.09 18.73 -7.11
C LEU A 69 -15.43 20.03 -7.57
N ARG A 70 -16.04 21.17 -7.25
CA ARG A 70 -15.42 22.47 -7.50
C ARG A 70 -14.36 22.70 -6.43
N LEU A 71 -13.10 22.51 -6.82
CA LEU A 71 -11.95 22.81 -5.97
C LEU A 71 -11.25 24.07 -6.49
N PRO A 72 -10.68 24.90 -5.60
CA PRO A 72 -9.77 25.97 -6.00
C PRO A 72 -8.52 25.38 -6.68
N ASP A 73 -7.69 26.22 -7.31
CA ASP A 73 -6.39 25.74 -7.76
C ASP A 73 -5.47 25.55 -6.55
N TYR A 74 -5.04 24.30 -6.32
CA TYR A 74 -4.17 23.89 -5.21
C TYR A 74 -2.96 23.08 -5.71
N ALA A 75 -2.67 23.11 -7.02
CA ALA A 75 -1.69 22.22 -7.62
C ALA A 75 -0.27 22.42 -7.07
N ALA A 76 0.10 23.67 -6.75
CA ALA A 76 1.40 24.02 -6.20
C ALA A 76 1.57 23.47 -4.77
N GLU A 77 0.57 23.68 -3.91
CA GLU A 77 0.53 23.21 -2.53
C GLU A 77 0.53 21.68 -2.49
N ALA A 78 -0.29 21.02 -3.32
CA ALA A 78 -0.31 19.57 -3.44
C ALA A 78 1.02 18.99 -3.92
N LYS A 79 1.71 19.66 -4.87
CA LYS A 79 3.05 19.24 -5.31
C LYS A 79 4.06 19.36 -4.17
N ALA A 80 4.01 20.44 -3.40
CA ALA A 80 4.89 20.66 -2.27
C ALA A 80 4.70 19.58 -1.18
N VAL A 81 3.46 19.30 -0.78
CA VAL A 81 3.13 18.23 0.18
C VAL A 81 3.60 16.86 -0.34
N ARG A 82 3.27 16.48 -1.59
CA ARG A 82 3.67 15.18 -2.16
C ARG A 82 5.18 14.99 -2.21
N SER A 83 5.94 16.04 -2.51
CA SER A 83 7.42 15.95 -2.52
C SER A 83 7.98 15.61 -1.15
N ARG A 84 7.42 16.22 -0.10
CA ARG A 84 7.83 16.02 1.31
C ARG A 84 7.41 14.63 1.81
N LEU A 85 6.14 14.25 1.59
CA LEU A 85 5.65 12.90 1.90
C LEU A 85 6.49 11.81 1.23
N ARG A 86 6.90 12.01 -0.03
CA ARG A 86 7.76 11.07 -0.76
C ARG A 86 9.10 10.84 -0.07
N LYS A 87 9.72 11.88 0.51
CA LYS A 87 10.99 11.74 1.25
C LYS A 87 10.80 10.91 2.51
N VAL A 88 9.84 11.31 3.36
CA VAL A 88 9.49 10.60 4.60
C VAL A 88 9.13 9.15 4.32
N ARG A 89 8.26 8.90 3.33
CA ARG A 89 7.80 7.57 2.95
C ARG A 89 8.90 6.66 2.42
N ARG A 90 9.90 7.22 1.71
CA ARG A 90 11.05 6.45 1.21
C ARG A 90 11.94 6.00 2.37
N ALA A 91 12.32 6.92 3.25
CA ALA A 91 13.14 6.61 4.42
C ALA A 91 12.44 5.60 5.34
N ALA A 92 11.18 5.87 5.73
CA ALA A 92 10.39 4.95 6.55
C ALA A 92 10.10 3.62 5.84
N GLY A 93 10.16 3.62 4.51
CA GLY A 93 10.03 2.42 3.70
C GLY A 93 11.16 1.44 3.90
N VAL A 94 12.40 1.91 3.84
CA VAL A 94 13.59 1.06 4.01
C VAL A 94 13.57 0.38 5.38
N VAL A 95 13.36 1.16 6.46
CA VAL A 95 13.27 0.61 7.83
C VAL A 95 12.15 -0.41 7.96
N ARG A 96 10.96 -0.11 7.42
CA ARG A 96 9.82 -1.04 7.49
C ARG A 96 10.08 -2.33 6.73
N ASP A 97 10.71 -2.24 5.55
CA ASP A 97 10.96 -3.42 4.72
C ASP A 97 11.94 -4.36 5.44
N LEU A 98 12.96 -3.83 6.14
CA LEU A 98 13.84 -4.60 7.04
C LEU A 98 13.08 -5.22 8.23
N ASP A 99 12.20 -4.45 8.90
CA ASP A 99 11.37 -4.97 10.02
C ASP A 99 10.49 -6.16 9.57
N VAL A 100 9.89 -6.07 8.38
CA VAL A 100 9.06 -7.14 7.79
C VAL A 100 9.92 -8.36 7.50
N GLN A 101 11.05 -8.18 6.80
CA GLN A 101 11.95 -9.27 6.40
C GLN A 101 12.47 -10.02 7.63
N THR A 102 12.99 -9.32 8.64
CA THR A 102 13.44 -9.93 9.89
C THR A 102 12.32 -10.73 10.56
N THR A 103 11.09 -10.21 10.60
CA THR A 103 9.94 -10.90 11.20
C THR A 103 9.60 -12.18 10.43
N ILE A 104 9.54 -12.13 9.10
CA ILE A 104 9.25 -13.31 8.27
C ILE A 104 10.33 -14.38 8.45
N ILE A 105 11.62 -14.01 8.44
CA ILE A 105 12.72 -14.97 8.66
C ILE A 105 12.63 -15.60 10.06
N ARG A 106 12.19 -14.85 11.09
CA ARG A 106 11.98 -15.40 12.45
C ARG A 106 10.84 -16.42 12.49
N MET A 107 9.75 -16.17 11.75
CA MET A 107 8.62 -17.09 11.66
C MET A 107 8.95 -18.35 10.88
N ASP A 108 9.65 -18.21 9.74
CA ASP A 108 9.97 -19.34 8.86
C ASP A 108 11.11 -20.22 9.39
N ALA A 109 12.12 -19.63 10.04
CA ALA A 109 13.30 -20.33 10.55
C ALA A 109 13.58 -19.99 12.02
N PRO A 110 12.72 -20.43 12.96
CA PRO A 110 12.82 -20.05 14.38
C PRO A 110 14.16 -20.46 15.00
N LEU A 111 14.72 -19.58 15.85
CA LEU A 111 16.03 -19.79 16.49
C LEU A 111 16.07 -21.00 17.45
N LYS A 112 14.92 -21.32 18.07
CA LYS A 112 14.77 -22.43 19.03
C LYS A 112 14.32 -23.74 18.36
N SER A 113 14.59 -23.95 17.08
CA SER A 113 14.21 -25.21 16.44
C SER A 113 14.98 -26.38 17.05
N THR A 114 14.32 -27.53 17.19
CA THR A 114 14.87 -28.80 17.72
C THR A 114 15.94 -29.43 16.81
N VAL A 115 16.38 -28.71 15.78
CA VAL A 115 17.31 -29.16 14.77
C VAL A 115 18.71 -29.25 15.37
N HIS A 116 19.24 -30.45 15.50
CA HIS A 116 20.59 -30.68 16.02
C HIS A 116 21.67 -30.13 15.09
N LYS A 117 22.87 -29.89 15.64
CA LYS A 117 24.02 -29.50 14.81
C LYS A 117 24.36 -30.66 13.85
N GLY A 118 24.46 -30.37 12.57
CA GLY A 118 24.75 -31.36 11.51
C GLY A 118 23.53 -32.14 10.99
N SER A 119 22.32 -31.91 11.53
CA SER A 119 21.12 -32.52 10.96
C SER A 119 20.65 -31.77 9.70
N PRO A 120 19.80 -32.39 8.85
CA PRO A 120 19.10 -31.69 7.78
C PRO A 120 18.43 -30.41 8.32
N GLY A 121 18.62 -29.28 7.64
CA GLY A 121 18.11 -27.97 8.06
C GLY A 121 19.01 -27.15 9.00
N ASP A 122 20.13 -27.68 9.52
CA ASP A 122 21.10 -26.89 10.29
C ASP A 122 21.74 -25.79 9.40
N THR A 123 22.05 -26.13 8.14
CA THR A 123 22.59 -25.18 7.15
C THR A 123 21.63 -24.01 6.93
N MET A 124 20.37 -24.28 6.57
CA MET A 124 19.32 -23.26 6.46
C MET A 124 19.18 -22.42 7.74
N ARG A 125 19.18 -23.03 8.93
CA ARG A 125 19.08 -22.29 10.20
C ARG A 125 20.25 -21.32 10.38
N ARG A 126 21.47 -21.74 10.07
CA ARG A 126 22.67 -20.88 10.15
C ARG A 126 22.60 -19.74 9.14
N GLN A 127 22.19 -20.02 7.90
CA GLN A 127 21.96 -19.01 6.86
C GLN A 127 20.94 -17.96 7.34
N ALA A 128 19.75 -18.40 7.77
CA ALA A 128 18.72 -17.51 8.30
C ALA A 128 19.18 -16.70 9.52
N LYS A 129 20.00 -17.28 10.42
CA LYS A 129 20.59 -16.55 11.55
C LYS A 129 21.56 -15.47 11.09
N GLN A 130 22.43 -15.75 10.13
CA GLN A 130 23.38 -14.78 9.59
C GLN A 130 22.67 -13.63 8.87
N LEU A 131 21.70 -13.95 7.99
CA LEU A 131 20.92 -12.95 7.28
C LEU A 131 20.16 -12.03 8.26
N ARG A 132 19.50 -12.59 9.28
CA ARG A 132 18.83 -11.76 10.31
C ARG A 132 19.77 -10.80 11.02
N LYS A 133 20.96 -11.28 11.41
CA LYS A 133 21.95 -10.43 12.07
C LYS A 133 22.31 -9.24 11.19
N HIS A 134 22.56 -9.50 9.90
CA HIS A 134 22.85 -8.45 8.93
C HIS A 134 21.70 -7.45 8.77
N LEU A 135 20.45 -7.94 8.67
CA LEU A 135 19.28 -7.06 8.53
C LEU A 135 19.02 -6.24 9.79
N ASP A 136 19.24 -6.80 10.99
CA ASP A 136 19.10 -6.07 12.27
C ASP A 136 20.12 -4.93 12.37
N GLU A 137 21.38 -5.15 11.96
CA GLU A 137 22.42 -4.11 11.89
C GLU A 137 22.07 -3.02 10.85
N ALA A 138 21.64 -3.42 9.65
CA ALA A 138 21.21 -2.47 8.62
C ALA A 138 20.00 -1.64 9.07
N ARG A 139 19.08 -2.26 9.82
CA ARG A 139 17.87 -1.61 10.32
C ARG A 139 18.18 -0.51 11.30
N GLU A 140 19.14 -0.71 12.20
CA GLU A 140 19.59 0.32 13.14
C GLU A 140 20.16 1.54 12.40
N HIS A 141 21.01 1.31 11.40
CA HIS A 141 21.58 2.37 10.57
C HIS A 141 20.51 3.16 9.80
N GLU A 142 19.57 2.48 9.17
CA GLU A 142 18.49 3.13 8.42
C GLU A 142 17.48 3.85 9.32
N ALA A 143 17.30 3.38 10.56
CA ALA A 143 16.48 4.04 11.57
C ALA A 143 17.07 5.41 11.97
N GLN A 144 18.39 5.50 12.15
CA GLN A 144 19.07 6.77 12.42
C GLN A 144 18.91 7.76 11.26
N LYS A 145 19.07 7.28 10.01
CA LYS A 145 18.81 8.10 8.81
C LYS A 145 17.36 8.59 8.74
N LEU A 146 16.41 7.73 9.10
CA LEU A 146 15.00 8.11 9.18
C LEU A 146 14.79 9.24 10.18
N GLN A 147 15.35 9.16 11.39
CA GLN A 147 15.24 10.21 12.40
C GLN A 147 15.75 11.57 11.88
N ILE A 148 16.92 11.60 11.25
CA ILE A 148 17.49 12.81 10.65
C ILE A 148 16.52 13.40 9.60
N ILE A 149 15.96 12.56 8.73
CA ILE A 149 14.99 13.00 7.71
C ILE A 149 13.71 13.52 8.35
N LEU A 150 13.20 12.87 9.40
CA LEU A 150 11.99 13.31 10.09
C LEU A 150 12.18 14.69 10.72
N GLN A 151 13.26 14.89 11.47
CA GLN A 151 13.60 16.19 12.07
C GLN A 151 13.72 17.30 11.00
N ALA A 152 14.32 16.98 9.84
CA ALA A 152 14.51 17.95 8.77
C ALA A 152 13.23 18.28 7.97
N GLU A 153 12.23 17.39 7.99
CA GLU A 153 11.01 17.51 7.18
C GLU A 153 9.76 17.85 8.01
N GLU A 154 9.72 17.62 9.32
CA GLU A 154 8.57 17.85 10.20
C GLU A 154 7.95 19.24 10.04
N HIS A 155 8.70 20.29 10.34
CA HIS A 155 8.20 21.67 10.25
C HIS A 155 7.80 22.06 8.82
N LYS A 156 8.54 21.59 7.80
CA LYS A 156 8.28 21.92 6.40
C LYS A 156 7.02 21.24 5.89
N LEU A 157 6.80 19.98 6.27
CA LEU A 157 5.61 19.24 5.92
C LEU A 157 4.38 19.82 6.61
N ALA A 158 4.47 20.13 7.90
CA ALA A 158 3.38 20.78 8.63
C ALA A 158 3.00 22.15 8.04
N ALA A 159 3.99 22.97 7.64
CA ALA A 159 3.74 24.25 6.97
C ALA A 159 3.04 24.07 5.61
N ASN A 160 3.49 23.11 4.79
CA ASN A 160 2.88 22.82 3.49
C ASN A 160 1.46 22.25 3.62
N LEU A 161 1.20 21.44 4.64
CA LEU A 161 -0.13 20.90 4.92
C LEU A 161 -1.11 22.01 5.34
N ARG A 162 -0.68 22.95 6.21
CA ARG A 162 -1.49 24.13 6.56
C ARG A 162 -1.77 25.03 5.36
N ALA A 163 -0.77 25.21 4.47
CA ALA A 163 -0.97 25.97 3.25
C ALA A 163 -2.01 25.29 2.33
N LEU A 164 -1.93 23.98 2.17
CA LEU A 164 -2.90 23.19 1.41
C LEU A 164 -4.31 23.30 2.01
N GLU A 165 -4.46 23.14 3.33
CA GLU A 165 -5.73 23.28 4.04
C GLU A 165 -6.34 24.68 3.82
N LYS A 166 -5.54 25.74 3.98
CA LYS A 166 -5.98 27.12 3.77
C LYS A 166 -6.55 27.33 2.35
N VAL A 167 -5.89 26.77 1.34
CA VAL A 167 -6.34 26.87 -0.06
C VAL A 167 -7.63 26.06 -0.27
N LEU A 168 -7.75 24.88 0.33
CA LEU A 168 -8.92 24.00 0.17
C LEU A 168 -10.15 24.42 0.98
N LYS A 169 -9.98 25.30 1.98
CA LYS A 169 -11.04 25.77 2.89
C LYS A 169 -12.35 26.21 2.20
N PRO A 170 -12.36 26.95 1.06
CA PRO A 170 -13.60 27.32 0.39
C PRO A 170 -14.44 26.13 -0.09
N ALA A 171 -13.85 24.93 -0.19
CA ALA A 171 -14.52 23.72 -0.63
C ALA A 171 -14.90 22.79 0.54
N GLU A 172 -14.70 23.14 1.81
CA GLU A 172 -14.89 22.26 2.98
C GLU A 172 -16.27 21.57 3.05
N SER A 173 -17.33 22.27 2.64
CA SER A 173 -18.70 21.72 2.60
C SER A 173 -18.99 20.77 1.43
N SER A 174 -17.99 20.50 0.59
CA SER A 174 -18.10 19.68 -0.60
C SER A 174 -18.25 18.21 -0.25
N THR A 175 -19.35 17.60 -0.67
CA THR A 175 -19.62 16.19 -0.44
C THR A 175 -20.02 15.45 -1.71
N ALA A 176 -19.81 14.14 -1.73
CA ALA A 176 -20.24 13.27 -2.82
C ALA A 176 -21.04 12.06 -2.32
N PRO A 177 -21.95 11.51 -3.14
CA PRO A 177 -22.57 10.23 -2.83
C PRO A 177 -21.52 9.11 -2.89
N PRO A 178 -21.60 8.09 -2.02
CA PRO A 178 -20.68 6.94 -2.02
C PRO A 178 -20.60 6.23 -3.38
N THR A 179 -21.69 6.17 -4.14
CA THR A 179 -21.69 5.57 -5.48
C THR A 179 -20.76 6.29 -6.46
N ALA A 180 -20.68 7.62 -6.39
CA ALA A 180 -19.73 8.37 -7.19
C ALA A 180 -18.29 8.00 -6.80
N LEU A 181 -17.98 7.89 -5.49
CA LEU A 181 -16.66 7.47 -5.03
C LEU A 181 -16.28 6.09 -5.60
N SER A 182 -17.18 5.10 -5.50
CA SER A 182 -16.95 3.75 -6.05
C SER A 182 -16.59 3.81 -7.53
N SER A 183 -17.40 4.50 -8.33
CA SER A 183 -17.18 4.59 -9.78
C SER A 183 -15.85 5.24 -10.12
N HIS A 184 -15.45 6.31 -9.42
CA HIS A 184 -14.14 6.95 -9.68
C HIS A 184 -12.97 6.04 -9.30
N VAL A 185 -13.06 5.34 -8.17
CA VAL A 185 -12.00 4.42 -7.71
C VAL A 185 -11.86 3.22 -8.64
N GLN A 186 -12.97 2.60 -9.02
CA GLN A 186 -13.01 1.49 -9.98
C GLN A 186 -12.47 1.91 -11.34
N HIS A 187 -13.00 3.00 -11.91
CA HIS A 187 -12.54 3.49 -13.20
C HIS A 187 -11.05 3.83 -13.19
N TRP A 188 -10.56 4.51 -12.14
CA TRP A 188 -9.13 4.82 -12.03
C TRP A 188 -8.29 3.54 -11.96
N PHE A 189 -8.70 2.54 -11.18
CA PHE A 189 -8.00 1.25 -11.12
C PHE A 189 -7.96 0.56 -12.49
N ALA A 190 -9.09 0.49 -13.19
CA ALA A 190 -9.17 -0.07 -14.55
C ALA A 190 -8.19 0.63 -15.50
N LEU A 191 -8.09 1.96 -15.46
CA LEU A 191 -7.14 2.70 -16.28
C LEU A 191 -5.68 2.37 -15.94
N GLN A 192 -5.35 2.22 -14.66
CA GLN A 192 -3.99 1.87 -14.24
C GLN A 192 -3.60 0.46 -14.70
N THR A 193 -4.53 -0.50 -14.68
CA THR A 193 -4.24 -1.90 -15.02
C THR A 193 -4.37 -2.19 -16.52
N ALA A 194 -5.25 -1.51 -17.24
CA ALA A 194 -5.47 -1.74 -18.67
C ALA A 194 -4.18 -1.55 -19.50
N LEU A 195 -3.36 -0.54 -19.18
CA LEU A 195 -2.10 -0.30 -19.89
C LEU A 195 -1.07 -1.41 -19.67
N LEU A 196 -1.08 -2.03 -18.47
CA LEU A 196 -0.19 -3.14 -18.14
C LEU A 196 -0.64 -4.42 -18.87
N LEU A 197 -1.95 -4.69 -18.86
CA LEU A 197 -2.53 -5.90 -19.44
C LEU A 197 -2.54 -5.90 -20.98
N LYS A 198 -2.58 -4.72 -21.63
CA LYS A 198 -2.52 -4.60 -23.11
C LYS A 198 -1.25 -5.16 -23.74
N ARG A 199 -0.20 -5.40 -22.94
CA ARG A 199 1.07 -5.96 -23.43
C ARG A 199 0.98 -7.47 -23.70
N ALA A 200 -0.04 -8.14 -23.20
CA ALA A 200 -0.28 -9.55 -23.45
C ALA A 200 -0.83 -9.78 -24.86
N LYS A 201 0.03 -10.21 -25.79
CA LYS A 201 -0.31 -10.43 -27.20
C LYS A 201 -1.14 -11.70 -27.47
N LYS A 202 -1.34 -12.56 -26.46
CA LYS A 202 -1.98 -13.88 -26.62
C LYS A 202 -3.46 -13.80 -26.27
N LYS A 203 -4.31 -14.25 -27.20
CA LYS A 203 -5.75 -14.38 -27.00
C LYS A 203 -6.07 -15.80 -26.53
N GLY A 204 -6.76 -15.93 -25.41
CA GLY A 204 -7.31 -17.20 -24.95
C GLY A 204 -8.62 -17.53 -25.66
N GLU A 205 -9.14 -18.73 -25.43
CA GLU A 205 -10.42 -19.18 -26.00
C GLU A 205 -11.60 -18.35 -25.46
N THR A 206 -11.55 -17.97 -24.18
CA THR A 206 -12.54 -17.11 -23.54
C THR A 206 -11.96 -15.75 -23.11
N ALA A 207 -12.83 -14.80 -22.77
CA ALA A 207 -12.41 -13.52 -22.18
C ALA A 207 -11.70 -13.72 -20.82
N LYS A 208 -12.18 -14.68 -20.01
CA LYS A 208 -11.57 -15.06 -18.73
C LYS A 208 -10.18 -15.67 -18.92
N ASP A 209 -10.00 -16.53 -19.93
CA ASP A 209 -8.69 -17.09 -20.26
C ASP A 209 -7.72 -16.05 -20.78
N SER A 210 -8.20 -15.13 -21.63
CA SER A 210 -7.39 -14.01 -22.12
C SER A 210 -6.91 -13.13 -20.97
N LEU A 211 -7.78 -12.85 -19.99
CA LEU A 211 -7.41 -12.09 -18.79
C LEU A 211 -6.39 -12.83 -17.93
N ARG A 212 -6.58 -14.14 -17.69
CA ARG A 212 -5.63 -14.96 -16.93
C ARG A 212 -4.25 -14.96 -17.60
N ILE A 213 -4.19 -15.23 -18.91
CA ILE A 213 -2.93 -15.20 -19.69
C ILE A 213 -2.28 -13.81 -19.60
N ALA A 214 -3.08 -12.73 -19.62
CA ALA A 214 -2.55 -11.38 -19.51
C ALA A 214 -1.98 -11.07 -18.12
N ILE A 215 -2.61 -11.55 -17.05
CA ILE A 215 -2.12 -11.44 -15.68
C ILE A 215 -0.83 -12.25 -15.50
N GLU A 216 -0.82 -13.51 -15.93
CA GLU A 216 0.35 -14.39 -15.84
C GLU A 216 1.52 -13.90 -16.68
N GLY A 217 1.26 -13.10 -17.72
CA GLY A 217 2.28 -12.45 -18.54
C GLY A 217 2.84 -11.14 -17.97
N LEU A 218 2.37 -10.68 -16.80
CA LEU A 218 2.94 -9.51 -16.14
C LEU A 218 4.30 -9.87 -15.53
N ASP A 219 5.28 -8.97 -15.72
CA ASP A 219 6.55 -9.03 -15.02
C ASP A 219 6.43 -8.53 -13.56
N GLU A 220 7.53 -8.63 -12.81
CA GLU A 220 7.58 -8.20 -11.40
C GLU A 220 7.17 -6.72 -11.24
N ASP A 221 7.61 -5.86 -12.16
CA ASP A 221 7.28 -4.43 -12.15
C ASP A 221 5.79 -4.18 -12.42
N GLY A 222 5.20 -4.90 -13.37
CA GLY A 222 3.77 -4.87 -13.66
C GLY A 222 2.94 -5.31 -12.46
N LEU A 223 3.27 -6.44 -11.85
CA LEU A 223 2.61 -6.95 -10.64
C LEU A 223 2.73 -5.96 -9.47
N HIS A 224 3.92 -5.40 -9.24
CA HIS A 224 4.11 -4.39 -8.21
C HIS A 224 3.32 -3.09 -8.52
N ALA A 225 3.23 -2.67 -9.78
CA ALA A 225 2.42 -1.52 -10.18
C ALA A 225 0.94 -1.74 -9.87
N VAL A 226 0.38 -2.91 -10.22
CA VAL A 226 -1.00 -3.29 -9.89
C VAL A 226 -1.24 -3.26 -8.39
N ARG A 227 -0.35 -3.86 -7.59
CA ARG A 227 -0.45 -3.84 -6.12
C ARG A 227 -0.46 -2.42 -5.55
N LYS A 228 0.41 -1.53 -6.05
CA LYS A 228 0.44 -0.11 -5.61
C LYS A 228 -0.87 0.61 -5.93
N ALA A 229 -1.44 0.38 -7.11
CA ALA A 229 -2.72 0.96 -7.50
C ALA A 229 -3.84 0.47 -6.57
N ALA A 230 -3.91 -0.83 -6.30
CA ALA A 230 -4.91 -1.42 -5.42
C ALA A 230 -4.85 -0.87 -3.99
N LYS A 231 -3.63 -0.72 -3.45
CA LYS A 231 -3.40 -0.11 -2.15
C LYS A 231 -3.93 1.31 -2.07
N LEU A 232 -3.72 2.09 -3.12
CA LEU A 232 -4.23 3.46 -3.20
C LEU A 232 -5.77 3.45 -3.29
N CYS A 233 -6.34 2.59 -4.12
CA CYS A 233 -7.79 2.42 -4.25
C CYS A 233 -8.46 2.04 -2.93
N ARG A 234 -7.87 1.10 -2.20
CA ARG A 234 -8.34 0.73 -0.85
C ARG A 234 -8.43 1.97 0.04
N TYR A 235 -7.35 2.73 0.16
CA TYR A 235 -7.32 3.92 1.03
C TYR A 235 -8.29 5.03 0.57
N MET A 236 -8.54 5.18 -0.73
CA MET A 236 -9.58 6.09 -1.23
C MET A 236 -10.99 5.60 -0.89
N ALA A 237 -11.24 4.29 -1.03
CA ALA A 237 -12.53 3.67 -0.74
C ALA A 237 -12.85 3.64 0.77
N GLU A 238 -11.83 3.52 1.63
CA GLU A 238 -11.99 3.56 3.09
C GLU A 238 -12.53 4.89 3.62
N SER A 239 -12.47 5.98 2.85
CA SER A 239 -13.07 7.28 3.19
C SER A 239 -14.60 7.28 3.18
N ALA A 240 -15.22 6.23 2.65
CA ALA A 240 -16.66 6.06 2.70
C ALA A 240 -17.13 5.69 4.11
N PRO A 241 -18.34 6.11 4.52
CA PRO A 241 -18.96 5.63 5.75
C PRO A 241 -19.05 4.10 5.81
N GLU A 242 -18.98 3.56 7.02
CA GLU A 242 -19.19 2.13 7.28
C GLU A 242 -20.58 1.66 6.79
N GLY A 243 -20.67 0.38 6.42
CA GLY A 243 -21.91 -0.22 5.89
C GLY A 243 -22.27 0.18 4.45
N THR A 244 -21.47 1.01 3.77
CA THR A 244 -21.68 1.33 2.35
C THR A 244 -21.04 0.28 1.43
N ALA A 245 -21.58 0.11 0.22
CA ALA A 245 -21.00 -0.80 -0.80
C ALA A 245 -19.53 -0.47 -1.15
N VAL A 246 -19.12 0.78 -0.94
CA VAL A 246 -17.72 1.23 -1.15
C VAL A 246 -16.77 0.57 -0.14
N ARG A 247 -17.24 0.26 1.07
CA ARG A 247 -16.45 -0.49 2.05
C ARG A 247 -16.21 -1.93 1.60
N GLY A 248 -17.22 -2.58 1.03
CA GLY A 248 -17.04 -3.89 0.37
C GLY A 248 -16.02 -3.83 -0.78
N LEU A 249 -15.98 -2.72 -1.53
CA LEU A 249 -14.92 -2.50 -2.53
C LEU A 249 -13.53 -2.35 -1.88
N ALA A 250 -13.41 -1.64 -0.76
CA ALA A 250 -12.15 -1.52 -0.01
C ALA A 250 -11.63 -2.89 0.47
N GLU A 251 -12.51 -3.75 0.99
CA GLU A 251 -12.19 -5.11 1.42
C GLU A 251 -11.68 -5.99 0.26
N ARG A 252 -12.29 -5.87 -0.92
CA ARG A 252 -11.79 -6.57 -2.13
C ARG A 252 -10.38 -6.11 -2.52
N PHE A 253 -10.12 -4.80 -2.48
CA PHE A 253 -8.77 -4.29 -2.70
C PHE A 253 -7.78 -4.74 -1.61
N GLU A 254 -8.22 -4.84 -0.36
CA GLU A 254 -7.41 -5.36 0.75
C GLU A 254 -6.97 -6.79 0.51
N SER A 255 -7.92 -7.69 0.23
CA SER A 255 -7.63 -9.11 -0.04
C SER A 255 -6.57 -9.26 -1.15
N MET A 256 -6.74 -8.54 -2.27
CA MET A 256 -5.76 -8.56 -3.36
C MET A 256 -4.41 -7.95 -2.95
N GLN A 257 -4.42 -6.84 -2.22
CA GLN A 257 -3.20 -6.17 -1.75
C GLN A 257 -2.41 -7.04 -0.77
N GLU A 258 -3.09 -7.81 0.09
CA GLU A 258 -2.45 -8.75 1.02
C GLU A 258 -1.77 -9.89 0.30
N ALA A 259 -2.45 -10.52 -0.67
CA ALA A 259 -1.87 -11.57 -1.50
C ALA A 259 -0.63 -11.06 -2.26
N GLY A 260 -0.74 -9.91 -2.93
CA GLY A 260 0.40 -9.28 -3.60
C GLY A 260 1.48 -8.80 -2.64
N GLY A 261 1.13 -8.46 -1.40
CA GLY A 261 2.06 -8.16 -0.32
C GLY A 261 2.91 -9.35 0.06
N ARG A 262 2.27 -10.51 0.32
CA ARG A 262 2.95 -11.77 0.62
C ARG A 262 3.91 -12.16 -0.49
N TRP A 263 3.47 -12.11 -1.75
CA TRP A 263 4.33 -12.40 -2.89
C TRP A 263 5.57 -11.49 -2.92
N HIS A 264 5.38 -10.17 -2.82
CA HIS A 264 6.48 -9.21 -2.87
C HIS A 264 7.46 -9.38 -1.69
N ASP A 265 6.96 -9.69 -0.49
CA ASP A 265 7.81 -9.89 0.67
C ASP A 265 8.70 -11.15 0.51
N TRP A 266 8.15 -12.24 -0.05
CA TRP A 266 8.93 -13.45 -0.37
C TRP A 266 9.92 -13.23 -1.51
N LEU A 267 9.53 -12.50 -2.57
CA LEU A 267 10.42 -12.13 -3.66
C LEU A 267 11.65 -11.37 -3.13
N LEU A 268 11.44 -10.37 -2.27
CA LEU A 268 12.55 -9.63 -1.66
C LEU A 268 13.45 -10.51 -0.79
N LEU A 269 12.87 -11.43 -0.03
CA LEU A 269 13.65 -12.36 0.81
C LEU A 269 14.48 -13.33 -0.02
N GLU A 270 13.93 -13.86 -1.11
CA GLU A 270 14.70 -14.68 -2.05
C GLU A 270 15.86 -13.88 -2.66
N GLN A 271 15.61 -12.66 -3.14
CA GLN A 271 16.65 -11.79 -3.70
C GLN A 271 17.74 -11.48 -2.68
N LEU A 272 17.38 -11.21 -1.42
CA LEU A 272 18.33 -10.99 -0.34
C LEU A 272 19.13 -12.25 0.00
N ALA A 273 18.47 -13.40 0.12
CA ALA A 273 19.13 -14.67 0.38
C ALA A 273 20.08 -15.06 -0.76
N HIS A 274 19.66 -14.85 -2.02
CA HIS A 274 20.49 -15.04 -3.20
C HIS A 274 21.73 -14.14 -3.15
N HIS A 275 21.57 -12.85 -2.87
CA HIS A 275 22.67 -11.91 -2.80
C HIS A 275 23.66 -12.27 -1.66
N PHE A 276 23.14 -12.69 -0.51
CA PHE A 276 23.95 -12.88 0.69
C PHE A 276 24.58 -14.29 0.80
N HIS A 277 23.90 -15.32 0.28
CA HIS A 277 24.35 -16.72 0.38
C HIS A 277 24.56 -17.41 -0.97
N GLY A 278 24.11 -16.82 -2.07
CA GLY A 278 24.20 -17.39 -3.42
C GLY A 278 22.92 -18.13 -3.86
N LYS A 279 22.85 -18.41 -5.18
CA LYS A 279 21.68 -19.04 -5.83
C LYS A 279 21.36 -20.44 -5.30
N GLY A 280 22.39 -21.26 -5.05
CA GLY A 280 22.25 -22.65 -4.60
C GLY A 280 22.17 -22.84 -3.09
N ALA A 281 21.99 -21.75 -2.33
CA ALA A 281 21.80 -21.84 -0.89
C ALA A 281 20.40 -22.39 -0.57
N GLU A 282 20.32 -23.31 0.39
CA GLU A 282 19.07 -23.93 0.85
C GLU A 282 18.00 -22.89 1.23
N LEU A 283 18.41 -21.78 1.86
CA LEU A 283 17.50 -20.67 2.20
C LEU A 283 16.93 -19.97 0.95
N THR A 284 17.76 -19.75 -0.08
CA THR A 284 17.35 -19.12 -1.34
C THR A 284 16.30 -19.97 -2.05
N GLU A 285 16.54 -21.27 -2.17
CA GLU A 285 15.59 -22.21 -2.79
C GLU A 285 14.27 -22.30 -2.02
N ARG A 286 14.32 -22.26 -0.69
CA ARG A 286 13.13 -22.24 0.15
C ARG A 286 12.29 -20.99 -0.09
N TYR A 287 12.92 -19.81 -0.12
CA TYR A 287 12.19 -18.55 -0.38
C TYR A 287 11.64 -18.45 -1.80
N ALA A 288 12.33 -19.02 -2.80
CA ALA A 288 11.78 -19.15 -4.16
C ALA A 288 10.47 -19.96 -4.16
N LYS A 289 10.42 -21.10 -3.44
CA LYS A 289 9.18 -21.90 -3.32
C LYS A 289 8.04 -21.12 -2.66
N HIS A 290 8.33 -20.34 -1.62
CA HIS A 290 7.33 -19.48 -0.97
C HIS A 290 6.85 -18.36 -1.90
N ARG A 291 7.76 -17.72 -2.66
CA ARG A 291 7.43 -16.72 -3.67
C ARG A 291 6.47 -17.29 -4.71
N ASP A 292 6.78 -18.45 -5.28
CA ASP A 292 5.98 -19.05 -6.36
C ASP A 292 4.57 -19.40 -5.89
N SER A 293 4.44 -19.96 -4.68
CA SER A 293 3.14 -20.23 -4.06
C SER A 293 2.34 -18.94 -3.81
N ALA A 294 2.98 -17.90 -3.28
CA ALA A 294 2.34 -16.60 -3.05
C ALA A 294 1.97 -15.88 -4.36
N LEU A 295 2.76 -16.06 -5.43
CA LEU A 295 2.46 -15.52 -6.76
C LEU A 295 1.19 -16.14 -7.33
N ALA A 296 1.01 -17.46 -7.17
CA ALA A 296 -0.21 -18.14 -7.62
C ALA A 296 -1.47 -17.61 -6.91
N ASP A 297 -1.42 -17.43 -5.58
CA ASP A 297 -2.51 -16.79 -4.82
C ASP A 297 -2.74 -15.34 -5.30
N TYR A 298 -1.67 -14.59 -5.56
CA TYR A 298 -1.81 -13.21 -6.04
C TYR A 298 -2.49 -13.14 -7.42
N HIS A 299 -2.10 -14.00 -8.37
CA HIS A 299 -2.75 -14.11 -9.68
C HIS A 299 -4.24 -14.46 -9.56
N LEU A 300 -4.59 -15.40 -8.68
CA LEU A 300 -5.98 -15.76 -8.41
C LEU A 300 -6.78 -14.54 -7.94
N ARG A 301 -6.33 -13.84 -6.89
CA ARG A 301 -7.03 -12.65 -6.36
C ARG A 301 -7.14 -11.52 -7.37
N LEU A 302 -6.12 -11.34 -8.21
CA LEU A 302 -6.16 -10.32 -9.26
C LEU A 302 -7.19 -10.67 -10.34
N SER A 303 -7.31 -11.95 -10.70
CA SER A 303 -8.30 -12.44 -11.66
C SER A 303 -9.75 -12.32 -11.15
N GLU A 304 -9.96 -12.41 -9.83
CA GLU A 304 -11.25 -12.20 -9.18
C GLU A 304 -11.64 -10.70 -9.17
N LEU A 305 -10.66 -9.81 -8.95
CA LEU A 305 -10.91 -8.38 -8.83
C LEU A 305 -11.19 -7.70 -10.17
N LEU A 306 -10.40 -7.98 -11.21
CA LEU A 306 -10.43 -7.20 -12.47
C LEU A 306 -11.77 -7.23 -13.24
N PRO A 307 -12.49 -8.37 -13.37
CA PRO A 307 -13.79 -8.39 -14.05
C PRO A 307 -14.81 -7.44 -13.41
N THR A 308 -14.81 -7.36 -12.07
CA THR A 308 -15.74 -6.51 -11.30
C THR A 308 -15.46 -5.01 -11.37
N VAL A 309 -14.37 -4.63 -12.03
CA VAL A 309 -13.93 -3.23 -12.19
C VAL A 309 -14.11 -2.74 -13.64
N ALA A 310 -14.39 -3.66 -14.58
CA ALA A 310 -14.66 -3.34 -15.98
C ALA A 310 -16.15 -3.18 -16.31
N GLU A 311 -17.04 -3.60 -15.40
CA GLU A 311 -18.49 -3.35 -15.41
C GLU A 311 -18.83 -2.01 -14.76
#